data_AF-A0AAU1FIR6-F1
#
_entry.id   AF-A0AAU1FIR6-F1
#
_cell.length_a   1.000
_cell.length_b   1.000
_cell.length_c   1.000
_cell.angle_alpha   90.00
_cell.angle_beta   90.00
_cell.angle_gamma   90.00
#
_symmetry.space_group_name_H-M   'P 1'
#
loop_
_entity.id
_entity.type
_entity.pdbx_description
1 polymer ?
#
loop_
_entity_poly.entity_id
_entity_poly.type
_entity_poly.pdbx_seq_one_letter_code
_entity_poly.pdbx_strand_id
1 'polypeptide(L)'
;MSDSPKTIAVSQLVRVKAGKDSAKVTFRFARVRSVVAHVEASGAVSDKTVYRALEKRLDLDGRLLWRNGKAAPVQGKQEATFFDLEGKPRQFLEAHGVHVVEASFALDCETGPGASAVPLYGNVTAWYGSDEASMACGRKPAKKRWFREAYDMVCAGTRS
;
A
#
# COMPACT_ATOMS: atom_id res chain seq x y z
N MET A 1 -4.89 -10.59 -10.75
CA MET A 1 -4.66 -9.32 -10.02
C MET A 1 -3.17 -9.15 -9.81
N SER A 2 -2.61 -7.96 -10.05
CA SER A 2 -1.20 -7.70 -9.74
C SER A 2 -1.07 -7.52 -8.23
N ASP A 3 -0.60 -8.54 -7.53
CA ASP A 3 -0.44 -8.58 -6.06
C ASP A 3 0.77 -7.76 -5.55
N SER A 4 1.12 -6.67 -6.26
CA SER A 4 2.14 -5.74 -5.79
C SER A 4 1.46 -4.67 -4.95
N PRO A 5 1.95 -4.38 -3.72
CA PRO A 5 1.54 -3.22 -2.96
C PRO A 5 1.57 -1.92 -3.79
N LYS A 6 0.79 -0.92 -3.40
CA LYS A 6 0.93 0.46 -3.87
C LYS A 6 1.69 1.26 -2.82
N THR A 7 2.75 1.97 -3.23
CA THR A 7 3.56 2.85 -2.36
C THR A 7 2.72 3.99 -1.81
N ILE A 8 2.51 4.05 -0.49
CA ILE A 8 1.72 5.11 0.18
C ILE A 8 2.57 6.18 0.85
N ALA A 9 3.82 5.85 1.19
CA ALA A 9 4.74 6.80 1.79
C ALA A 9 6.19 6.45 1.49
N VAL A 10 7.03 7.47 1.54
CA VAL A 10 8.49 7.34 1.40
C VAL A 10 9.18 8.26 2.39
N SER A 11 10.30 7.81 2.94
CA SER A 11 11.09 8.62 3.86
C SER A 11 11.90 9.69 3.14
N GLN A 12 12.42 10.66 3.89
CA GLN A 12 13.59 11.43 3.47
C GLN A 12 14.82 10.52 3.29
N LEU A 13 15.78 10.96 2.47
CA LEU A 13 17.11 10.34 2.45
C LEU A 13 17.83 10.63 3.76
N VAL A 14 18.31 9.58 4.41
CA VAL A 14 19.21 9.71 5.55
C VAL A 14 20.62 9.36 5.13
N ARG A 15 21.51 10.35 5.18
CA ARG A 15 22.93 10.16 4.94
C ARG A 15 23.62 9.69 6.21
N VAL A 16 24.32 8.58 6.12
CA VAL A 16 25.18 8.08 7.19
C VAL A 16 26.65 8.26 6.79
N LYS A 17 27.46 8.81 7.71
CA LYS A 17 28.89 9.07 7.49
C LYS A 17 29.71 7.77 7.61
N ALA A 18 30.88 7.77 6.98
CA ALA A 18 31.86 6.68 7.07
C ALA A 18 32.34 6.45 8.51
N GLY A 19 32.82 5.24 8.82
CA GLY A 19 33.42 4.90 10.12
C GLY A 19 32.46 4.38 11.19
N LYS A 20 31.22 4.04 10.82
CA LYS A 20 30.33 3.22 11.63
C LYS A 20 30.06 1.91 10.87
N ASP A 21 30.11 0.77 11.55
CA ASP A 21 29.71 -0.52 10.95
C ASP A 21 28.19 -0.68 10.96
N SER A 22 27.51 -0.01 11.89
CA SER A 22 26.06 0.07 11.95
C SER A 22 25.58 1.46 12.38
N ALA A 23 24.39 1.84 11.92
CA ALA A 23 23.74 3.07 12.35
C ALA A 23 22.26 2.88 12.62
N LYS A 24 21.79 3.45 13.74
CA LYS A 24 20.38 3.68 14.00
C LYS A 24 19.95 4.95 13.27
N VAL A 25 18.88 4.84 12.50
CA VAL A 25 18.38 5.91 11.63
C VAL A 25 16.94 6.23 11.99
N THR A 26 16.57 7.51 12.03
CA THR A 26 15.17 7.93 12.16
C THR A 26 14.65 8.39 10.80
N PHE A 27 13.60 7.73 10.32
CA PHE A 27 12.89 8.11 9.11
C PHE A 27 11.68 8.98 9.44
N ARG A 28 11.40 9.92 8.55
CA ARG A 28 10.24 10.82 8.53
C ARG A 28 9.55 10.59 7.19
N PHE A 29 8.32 10.13 7.24
CA PHE A 29 7.61 9.75 6.03
C PHE A 29 6.82 10.91 5.45
N ALA A 30 6.98 11.12 4.14
CA ALA A 30 6.10 11.93 3.34
C ALA A 30 5.08 11.01 2.66
N ARG A 31 3.81 11.42 2.67
CA ARG A 31 2.74 10.70 1.96
C ARG A 31 2.93 10.84 0.46
N VAL A 32 2.93 9.71 -0.24
CA VAL A 32 2.99 9.62 -1.71
C VAL A 32 1.58 9.56 -2.29
N ARG A 33 0.69 8.76 -1.68
CA ARG A 33 -0.71 8.63 -2.09
C ARG A 33 -1.60 8.35 -0.90
N SER A 34 -2.86 8.72 -1.04
CA SER A 34 -3.93 8.34 -0.12
C SER A 34 -4.70 7.17 -0.71
N VAL A 35 -4.93 6.13 0.09
CA VAL A 35 -5.82 5.02 -0.27
C VAL A 35 -6.91 4.99 0.78
N VAL A 36 -8.15 5.22 0.36
CA VAL A 36 -9.32 5.20 1.23
C VAL A 36 -10.24 4.10 0.75
N ALA A 37 -10.62 3.20 1.65
CA ALA A 37 -11.60 2.17 1.33
C ALA A 37 -12.95 2.83 1.05
N HIS A 38 -13.58 2.46 -0.06
CA HIS A 38 -14.85 3.04 -0.51
C HIS A 38 -15.67 2.05 -1.33
N VAL A 39 -17.00 2.19 -1.27
CA VAL A 39 -17.96 1.47 -2.11
C VAL A 39 -18.86 2.53 -2.76
N GLU A 40 -18.97 2.47 -4.08
CA GLU A 40 -19.86 3.28 -4.88
C GLU A 40 -20.76 2.35 -5.68
N ALA A 41 -22.07 2.59 -5.69
CA ALA A 41 -23.04 1.73 -6.38
C ALA A 41 -24.18 2.56 -6.98
N SER A 42 -24.79 2.03 -8.05
CA SER A 42 -25.93 2.62 -8.75
C SER A 42 -27.21 2.67 -7.90
N GLY A 43 -27.23 2.02 -6.75
CA GLY A 43 -28.36 1.99 -5.82
C GLY A 43 -27.93 1.58 -4.41
N ALA A 44 -28.91 1.47 -3.51
CA ALA A 44 -28.64 1.15 -2.11
C ALA A 44 -28.08 -0.28 -1.97
N VAL A 45 -26.85 -0.38 -1.46
CA VAL A 45 -26.20 -1.65 -1.13
C VAL A 45 -25.50 -1.53 0.22
N SER A 46 -25.45 -2.64 0.98
CA SER A 46 -24.68 -2.66 2.22
C SER A 46 -23.20 -2.85 1.93
N ASP A 47 -22.38 -1.89 2.35
CA ASP A 47 -20.91 -2.00 2.33
C ASP A 47 -20.42 -3.31 2.96
N LYS A 48 -21.03 -3.72 4.08
CA LYS A 48 -20.69 -4.95 4.78
C LYS A 48 -20.86 -6.17 3.89
N THR A 49 -21.95 -6.22 3.11
CA THR A 49 -22.21 -7.31 2.16
C THR A 49 -21.18 -7.30 1.04
N VAL A 50 -20.90 -6.13 0.45
CA VAL A 50 -19.91 -5.99 -0.63
C VAL A 50 -18.53 -6.45 -0.17
N TYR A 51 -18.04 -5.93 0.95
CA TYR A 51 -16.73 -6.33 1.46
C TYR A 51 -16.66 -7.79 1.86
N ARG A 52 -17.70 -8.36 2.50
CA ARG A 52 -17.70 -9.79 2.86
C ARG A 52 -17.67 -10.69 1.64
N ALA A 53 -18.41 -10.35 0.58
CA ALA A 53 -18.38 -11.07 -0.68
C ALA A 53 -17.00 -10.98 -1.33
N LEU A 54 -16.39 -9.79 -1.32
CA LEU A 54 -15.05 -9.55 -1.84
C LEU A 54 -13.97 -10.32 -1.05
N GLU A 55 -14.01 -10.29 0.28
CA GLU A 55 -13.11 -11.04 1.17
C GLU A 55 -13.19 -12.55 0.89
N LYS A 56 -14.41 -13.10 0.76
CA LYS A 56 -14.63 -14.51 0.42
C LYS A 56 -14.08 -14.85 -0.97
N ARG A 57 -14.18 -13.92 -1.94
CA ARG A 57 -13.75 -14.15 -3.33
C ARG A 57 -12.23 -14.12 -3.50
N LEU A 58 -11.56 -13.29 -2.70
CA LEU A 58 -10.12 -13.07 -2.76
C LEU A 58 -9.31 -14.09 -1.96
N ASP A 59 -9.94 -14.80 -1.03
CA ASP A 59 -9.31 -15.79 -0.16
C ASP A 59 -8.01 -15.25 0.48
N LEU A 60 -8.14 -14.18 1.27
CA LEU A 60 -6.99 -13.43 1.79
C LEU A 60 -6.27 -14.11 2.98
N ASP A 61 -6.35 -15.45 3.10
CA ASP A 61 -5.75 -16.23 4.19
C ASP A 61 -6.15 -15.73 5.60
N GLY A 62 -7.43 -15.38 5.78
CA GLY A 62 -7.94 -14.83 7.05
C GLY A 62 -7.64 -13.35 7.30
N ARG A 63 -6.98 -12.65 6.36
CA ARG A 63 -6.85 -11.18 6.40
C ARG A 63 -8.18 -10.53 6.01
N LEU A 64 -8.50 -9.42 6.68
CA LEU A 64 -9.70 -8.64 6.41
C LEU A 64 -9.38 -7.38 5.62
N LEU A 65 -10.31 -6.98 4.76
CA LEU A 65 -10.27 -5.70 4.08
C LEU A 65 -10.68 -4.59 5.05
N TRP A 66 -9.96 -3.48 4.99
CA TRP A 66 -10.38 -2.27 5.69
C TRP A 66 -11.69 -1.73 5.10
N ARG A 67 -12.59 -1.31 6.00
CA ARG A 67 -13.97 -0.94 5.69
C ARG A 67 -14.06 0.51 5.20
N ASN A 68 -15.21 0.86 4.61
CA ASN A 68 -15.50 2.17 4.02
C ASN A 68 -15.07 3.34 4.93
N GLY A 69 -14.43 4.35 4.34
CA GLY A 69 -13.91 5.54 5.01
C GLY A 69 -12.55 5.34 5.71
N LYS A 70 -12.03 4.11 5.82
CA LYS A 70 -10.71 3.88 6.45
C LYS A 70 -9.58 4.14 5.45
N ALA A 71 -8.72 5.09 5.81
CA ALA A 71 -7.51 5.42 5.05
C ALA A 71 -6.33 4.54 5.46
N ALA A 72 -5.50 4.17 4.49
CA ALA A 72 -4.23 3.50 4.74
C ALA A 72 -3.31 4.38 5.61
N PRO A 73 -2.74 3.84 6.71
CA PRO A 73 -1.97 4.62 7.65
C PRO A 73 -0.62 5.03 7.06
N VAL A 74 -0.20 6.26 7.33
CA VAL A 74 1.18 6.72 7.10
C VAL A 74 1.72 7.14 8.46
N GLN A 75 2.64 6.36 9.02
CA GLN A 75 3.28 6.71 10.29
C GLN A 75 4.23 7.89 10.07
N GLY A 76 4.20 8.89 10.96
CA GLY A 76 4.97 10.13 10.75
C GLY A 76 6.48 9.99 10.98
N LYS A 77 6.89 9.29 12.03
CA LYS A 77 8.30 9.03 12.36
C LYS A 77 8.45 7.58 12.80
N GLN A 78 9.49 6.92 12.30
CA GLN A 78 9.86 5.57 12.69
C GLN A 78 11.36 5.51 12.93
N GLU A 79 11.76 4.86 14.01
CA GLU A 79 13.15 4.48 14.20
C GLU A 79 13.38 3.19 13.44
N ALA A 80 14.27 3.23 12.45
CA ALA A 80 14.64 2.05 11.70
C ALA A 80 15.72 1.24 12.40
N THR A 81 15.69 -0.04 12.05
CA THR A 81 16.67 -1.07 12.33
C THR A 81 18.06 -0.70 11.81
N PHE A 82 19.09 -1.33 12.38
CA PHE A 82 20.49 -1.14 12.00
C PHE A 82 20.75 -1.46 10.53
N PHE A 83 21.41 -0.53 9.83
CA PHE A 83 21.96 -0.76 8.50
C PHE A 83 23.44 -1.10 8.59
N ASP A 84 23.86 -2.19 7.93
CA ASP A 84 25.28 -2.45 7.67
C ASP A 84 25.78 -1.48 6.60
N LEU A 85 26.81 -0.72 6.96
CA LEU A 85 27.38 0.34 6.13
C LEU A 85 28.63 -0.14 5.38
N GLU A 86 29.17 -1.31 5.71
CA GLU A 86 30.46 -1.82 5.20
C GLU A 86 31.58 -0.75 5.34
N GLY A 87 31.50 0.08 6.38
CA GLY A 87 32.40 1.22 6.62
C GLY A 87 32.28 2.41 5.66
N LYS A 88 31.38 2.37 4.67
CA LYS A 88 31.25 3.39 3.60
C LYS A 88 30.08 4.36 3.85
N PRO A 89 30.22 5.63 3.46
CA PRO A 89 29.10 6.57 3.53
C PRO A 89 28.01 6.13 2.55
N ARG A 90 26.75 6.09 3.03
CA ARG A 90 25.59 5.70 2.22
C ARG A 90 24.38 6.57 2.55
N GLN A 91 23.43 6.61 1.62
CA GLN A 91 22.14 7.28 1.78
C GLN A 91 21.04 6.22 1.78
N PHE A 92 20.22 6.20 2.82
CA PHE A 92 19.15 5.23 2.99
C PHE A 92 17.78 5.87 2.82
N LEU A 93 16.85 5.09 2.30
CA LEU A 93 15.43 5.39 2.29
C LEU A 93 14.64 4.20 2.85
N GLU A 94 13.47 4.50 3.35
CA GLU A 94 12.43 3.53 3.70
C GLU A 94 11.14 3.88 2.95
N ALA A 95 10.38 2.87 2.56
CA ALA A 95 9.12 3.04 1.85
C ALA A 95 8.06 2.10 2.41
N HIS A 96 6.82 2.61 2.45
CA HIS A 96 5.66 1.89 2.93
C HIS A 96 4.70 1.67 1.76
N GLY A 97 4.25 0.44 1.58
CA GLY A 97 3.23 0.04 0.63
C GLY A 97 2.04 -0.62 1.32
N VAL A 98 0.87 -0.59 0.68
CA VAL A 98 -0.32 -1.35 1.09
C VAL A 98 -0.87 -2.14 -0.09
N HIS A 99 -1.44 -3.32 0.16
CA HIS A 99 -2.13 -4.04 -0.90
C HIS A 99 -3.48 -3.38 -1.14
N VAL A 100 -3.73 -2.98 -2.39
CA VAL A 100 -4.97 -2.28 -2.78
C VAL A 100 -5.78 -3.20 -3.66
N VAL A 101 -7.06 -3.31 -3.35
CA VAL A 101 -8.05 -4.01 -4.15
C VAL A 101 -8.96 -2.97 -4.78
N GLU A 102 -9.02 -2.97 -6.10
CA GLU A 102 -9.96 -2.19 -6.89
C GLU A 102 -10.73 -3.19 -7.75
N ALA A 103 -12.05 -3.23 -7.59
CA ALA A 103 -12.90 -4.16 -8.32
C ALA A 103 -14.25 -3.53 -8.66
N SER A 104 -14.78 -3.89 -9.83
CA SER A 104 -16.17 -3.62 -10.18
C SER A 104 -17.02 -4.84 -9.82
N PHE A 105 -18.27 -4.62 -9.42
CA PHE A 105 -19.21 -5.69 -9.09
C PHE A 105 -20.57 -5.45 -9.74
N ALA A 106 -21.29 -6.55 -9.95
CA ALA A 106 -22.71 -6.57 -10.28
C ALA A 106 -23.42 -7.45 -9.24
N LEU A 107 -24.59 -7.01 -8.78
CA LEU A 107 -25.47 -7.74 -7.88
C LEU A 107 -26.83 -7.86 -8.54
N ASP A 108 -27.20 -9.09 -8.89
CA ASP A 108 -28.56 -9.40 -9.30
C ASP A 108 -29.44 -9.40 -8.04
N CYS A 109 -30.45 -8.54 -8.00
CA CYS A 109 -31.45 -8.64 -6.95
C CYS A 109 -32.39 -9.79 -7.32
N GLU A 110 -32.60 -10.77 -6.45
CA GLU A 110 -33.83 -11.55 -6.55
C GLU A 110 -34.93 -10.74 -5.89
N THR A 111 -35.91 -10.28 -6.66
CA THR A 111 -37.13 -9.73 -6.12
C THR A 111 -38.26 -10.72 -6.35
N GLY A 112 -39.16 -10.83 -5.36
CA GLY A 112 -40.20 -11.85 -5.27
C GLY A 112 -41.17 -11.87 -6.46
N PRO A 113 -42.22 -12.73 -6.41
CA PRO A 113 -43.09 -12.98 -7.55
C PRO A 113 -43.68 -11.68 -8.13
N GLY A 114 -43.26 -11.31 -9.35
CA GLY A 114 -43.77 -10.15 -10.09
C GLY A 114 -42.93 -8.87 -10.05
N ALA A 115 -41.75 -8.86 -9.44
CA ALA A 115 -40.87 -7.69 -9.46
C ALA A 115 -39.78 -7.81 -10.53
N SER A 116 -39.61 -6.76 -11.35
CA SER A 116 -38.43 -6.63 -12.22
C SER A 116 -37.27 -6.15 -11.37
N ALA A 117 -36.39 -7.07 -10.98
CA ALA A 117 -35.13 -6.69 -10.36
C ALA A 117 -34.23 -5.97 -11.37
N VAL A 118 -33.94 -4.70 -11.09
CA VAL A 118 -32.91 -3.98 -11.83
C VAL A 118 -31.55 -4.37 -11.22
N PRO A 119 -30.59 -4.87 -12.02
CA PRO A 119 -29.27 -5.22 -11.51
C PRO A 119 -28.56 -3.99 -10.95
N LEU A 120 -27.87 -4.16 -9.81
CA LEU A 120 -27.06 -3.12 -9.20
C LEU A 120 -25.61 -3.27 -9.65
N TYR A 121 -24.99 -2.17 -10.05
CA TYR A 121 -23.59 -2.13 -10.45
C TYR A 121 -22.82 -1.18 -9.54
N GLY A 122 -21.54 -1.48 -9.31
CA GLY A 122 -20.72 -0.63 -8.48
C GLY A 122 -19.24 -0.92 -8.56
N ASN A 123 -18.48 -0.09 -7.85
CA ASN A 123 -17.05 -0.23 -7.68
C ASN A 123 -16.73 -0.28 -6.19
N VAL A 124 -15.70 -1.04 -5.86
CA VAL A 124 -15.16 -1.13 -4.51
C VAL A 124 -13.65 -0.91 -4.55
N THR A 125 -13.19 0.02 -3.73
CA THR A 125 -11.79 0.21 -3.39
C THR A 125 -11.61 -0.24 -1.94
N ALA A 126 -10.60 -1.07 -1.71
CA ALA A 126 -10.25 -1.58 -0.40
C ALA A 126 -8.73 -1.69 -0.28
N TRP A 127 -8.24 -1.88 0.93
CA TRP A 127 -6.84 -2.21 1.16
C TRP A 127 -6.69 -3.18 2.32
N TYR A 128 -5.57 -3.89 2.34
CA TYR A 128 -5.19 -4.81 3.42
C TYR A 128 -3.67 -4.91 3.51
N GLY A 129 -3.19 -5.28 4.70
CA GLY A 129 -1.77 -5.43 4.97
C GLY A 129 -0.94 -4.17 4.71
N SER A 130 0.34 -4.26 5.07
CA SER A 130 1.33 -3.26 4.74
C SER A 130 2.67 -3.94 4.53
N ASP A 131 3.40 -3.48 3.52
CA ASP A 131 4.78 -3.87 3.26
C ASP A 131 5.68 -2.68 3.58
N GLU A 132 6.80 -2.94 4.25
CA GLU A 132 7.85 -1.97 4.52
C GLU A 132 9.15 -2.47 3.89
N ALA A 133 9.91 -1.57 3.29
CA ALA A 133 11.20 -1.90 2.69
C ALA A 133 12.16 -0.73 2.83
N SER A 134 13.40 -1.05 3.17
CA SER A 134 14.49 -0.10 3.32
C SER A 134 15.66 -0.45 2.42
N MET A 135 16.32 0.55 1.83
CA MET A 135 17.52 0.33 1.02
C MET A 135 18.45 1.53 0.93
N ALA A 136 19.71 1.27 0.58
CA ALA A 136 20.66 2.30 0.19
C ALA A 136 20.46 2.73 -1.28
N CYS A 137 20.54 4.03 -1.57
CA CYS A 137 20.70 4.53 -2.94
C CYS A 137 21.97 3.97 -3.59
N GLY A 138 21.97 3.87 -4.92
CA GLY A 138 23.08 3.31 -5.71
C GLY A 138 23.04 1.77 -5.84
N ARG A 139 22.11 1.09 -5.15
CA ARG A 139 21.79 -0.32 -5.38
C ARG A 139 20.46 -0.39 -6.14
N LYS A 140 20.40 -1.08 -7.28
CA LYS A 140 19.14 -1.24 -8.04
C LYS A 140 18.17 -2.13 -7.24
N PRO A 141 16.93 -1.69 -6.96
CA PRO A 141 15.99 -2.50 -6.20
C PRO A 141 15.65 -3.80 -6.94
N ALA A 142 15.98 -4.92 -6.31
CA ALA A 142 15.82 -6.25 -6.88
C ALA A 142 14.37 -6.75 -6.86
N LYS A 143 13.51 -6.25 -5.97
CA LYS A 143 12.24 -6.91 -5.68
C LYS A 143 11.10 -5.90 -5.53
N LYS A 144 10.07 -6.08 -6.36
CA LYS A 144 8.74 -5.43 -6.40
C LYS A 144 8.68 -4.01 -7.01
N ARG A 145 7.69 -3.79 -7.88
CA ARG A 145 7.45 -2.56 -8.66
C ARG A 145 7.21 -1.34 -7.76
N TRP A 146 6.51 -1.53 -6.66
CA TRP A 146 6.18 -0.47 -5.69
C TRP A 146 7.43 0.12 -5.04
N PHE A 147 8.38 -0.74 -4.65
CA PHE A 147 9.59 -0.25 -4.01
C PHE A 147 10.51 0.46 -5.00
N ARG A 148 10.51 0.02 -6.27
CA ARG A 148 11.20 0.74 -7.34
C ARG A 148 10.61 2.13 -7.56
N GLU A 149 9.30 2.29 -7.51
CA GLU A 149 8.66 3.60 -7.57
C GLU A 149 9.16 4.52 -6.43
N ALA A 150 9.22 4.02 -5.20
CA ALA A 150 9.78 4.77 -4.06
C ALA A 150 11.25 5.15 -4.26
N TYR A 151 12.05 4.20 -4.75
CA TYR A 151 13.45 4.42 -5.09
C TYR A 151 13.61 5.50 -6.16
N ASP A 152 12.84 5.44 -7.24
CA ASP A 152 12.96 6.40 -8.34
C ASP A 152 12.52 7.80 -7.90
N MET A 153 11.54 7.94 -6.99
CA MET A 153 11.16 9.25 -6.43
C MET A 153 12.29 9.92 -5.64
N VAL A 154 13.14 9.14 -4.96
CA VAL A 154 14.05 9.69 -3.94
C VAL A 154 15.53 9.54 -4.33
N CYS A 155 15.91 8.52 -5.10
CA CYS A 155 17.28 8.23 -5.54
C CYS A 155 17.53 8.52 -7.04
N ALA A 156 16.56 9.01 -7.84
CA ALA A 156 16.79 9.23 -9.28
C ALA A 156 17.92 10.25 -9.59
N GLY A 157 18.23 11.16 -8.66
CA GLY A 157 19.33 12.13 -8.77
C GLY A 157 20.67 11.68 -8.22
N THR A 158 20.78 10.46 -7.65
CA THR A 158 22.02 9.93 -7.05
C THR A 158 22.72 8.90 -7.92
N ARG A 159 22.44 8.89 -9.24
CA ARG A 159 23.24 8.15 -10.22
C ARG A 159 24.66 8.75 -10.22
N SER A 160 25.58 8.09 -9.51
CA SER A 160 27.02 8.21 -9.71
C SER A 160 27.42 7.52 -11.00
#